data_AF-A0A6P5ZCZ5-F1
#
_entry.id   AF-A0A6P5ZCZ5-F1
#
_cell.length_a   1.000
_cell.length_b   1.000
_cell.length_c   1.000
_cell.angle_alpha   90.00
_cell.angle_beta   90.00
_cell.angle_gamma   90.00
#
_symmetry.space_group_name_H-M   'P 1'
#
loop_
_entity.id
_entity.type
_entity.pdbx_description
1 polymer ?
#
loop_
_entity_poly.entity_id
_entity_poly.type
_entity_poly.pdbx_seq_one_letter_code
_entity_poly.pdbx_strand_id
1 'polypeptide(L)'
;MEGIGDLPRELFLEILLRLPVESLMRCKCVCKYWYALISNHKFIELHLKYNSSNNVCVLLKRCLLTCLGEKENMLSLVCCDGFSFVNLDVDLSLYKKEPCLELLGHCDGIICLSNYRDDIVLCNPATRESMVLPQSCLPCYPSIPNLIPQTSALGFGYDEKSHHCKVVRIVSYWEEINGSGLPHLSRVEVYSLGTGSWKEINVKVPAYVWYSPCFETYFNGAFHWYAIDDNRNEVILSFHMGNEEFQVISMPSFLSIYDYSMCRSLLVWNGYISLVIYPGKGIEKTFEICVMKEYGVRESWTKILTIGPLTRVEMPLVFWKNDEILMEGSDGQVVFYNLKDKELKDLPIYGVPKSFSTLVYVNSLVSVKGRNQMLDQADNTDFGW
;
A
#
# COMPACT_ATOMS: atom_id res chain seq x y z
N MET A 1 -28.33 -5.02 39.73
CA MET A 1 -27.65 -5.40 38.46
C MET A 1 -27.02 -6.75 38.70
N GLU A 2 -27.80 -7.80 38.51
CA GLU A 2 -27.42 -9.22 38.50
C GLU A 2 -28.05 -9.76 37.20
N GLY A 3 -27.46 -10.60 36.37
CA GLY A 3 -26.07 -10.96 36.13
C GLY A 3 -26.04 -11.40 34.66
N ILE A 4 -25.07 -10.90 33.90
CA ILE A 4 -24.56 -11.68 32.76
C ILE A 4 -23.54 -12.58 33.43
N GLY A 5 -23.82 -13.89 33.48
CA GLY A 5 -23.00 -14.87 34.21
C GLY A 5 -21.51 -14.61 34.01
N ASP A 6 -20.78 -14.55 35.12
CA ASP A 6 -19.38 -14.13 35.22
C ASP A 6 -18.48 -14.94 34.29
N LEU A 7 -18.39 -14.49 33.03
CA LEU A 7 -17.37 -14.93 32.13
C LEU A 7 -16.05 -14.37 32.68
N PRO A 8 -15.04 -15.21 32.97
CA PRO A 8 -13.71 -14.75 33.36
C PRO A 8 -13.23 -13.62 32.45
N ARG A 9 -12.62 -12.58 33.04
CA ARG A 9 -12.19 -11.38 32.32
C ARG A 9 -11.30 -11.75 31.12
N GLU A 10 -10.48 -12.77 31.30
CA GLU A 10 -9.56 -13.33 30.30
C GLU A 10 -10.33 -13.91 29.11
N LEU A 11 -11.40 -14.68 29.36
CA LEU A 11 -12.25 -15.21 28.30
C LEU A 11 -13.02 -14.12 27.56
N PHE A 12 -13.45 -13.09 28.28
CA PHE A 12 -14.09 -11.93 27.67
C PHE A 12 -13.15 -11.19 26.72
N LEU A 13 -11.89 -11.00 27.11
CA LEU A 13 -10.86 -10.39 26.28
C LEU A 13 -10.55 -11.21 25.04
N GLU A 14 -10.40 -12.52 25.20
CA GLU A 14 -10.21 -13.45 24.09
C GLU A 14 -11.35 -13.37 23.07
N ILE A 15 -12.60 -13.22 23.53
CA ILE A 15 -13.73 -13.01 22.62
C ILE A 15 -13.56 -11.69 21.87
N LEU A 16 -13.33 -10.57 22.57
CA LEU A 16 -13.20 -9.26 21.93
C LEU A 16 -12.02 -9.21 20.95
N LEU A 17 -10.87 -9.83 21.27
CA LEU A 17 -9.70 -9.88 20.40
C LEU A 17 -9.97 -10.59 19.07
N ARG A 18 -10.98 -11.45 19.01
CA ARG A 18 -11.36 -12.20 17.80
C ARG A 18 -12.47 -11.52 16.99
N LEU A 19 -13.09 -10.47 17.54
CA LEU A 19 -14.16 -9.76 16.84
C LEU A 19 -13.61 -8.89 15.70
N PRO A 20 -14.34 -8.76 14.58
CA PRO A 20 -14.03 -7.78 13.54
C PRO A 20 -14.03 -6.35 14.09
N VAL A 21 -13.21 -5.48 13.51
CA VAL A 21 -13.09 -4.06 13.91
C VAL A 21 -14.45 -3.37 13.96
N GLU A 22 -15.31 -3.57 12.97
CA GLU A 22 -16.64 -2.96 12.93
C GLU A 22 -17.51 -3.36 14.13
N SER A 23 -17.42 -4.62 14.56
CA SER A 23 -18.14 -5.11 15.74
C SER A 23 -17.59 -4.48 17.00
N LEU A 24 -16.27 -4.33 17.10
CA LEU A 24 -15.61 -3.64 18.22
C LEU A 24 -15.98 -2.16 18.28
N MET A 25 -16.09 -1.48 17.13
CA MET A 25 -16.54 -0.09 17.07
C MET A 25 -17.99 0.06 17.58
N ARG A 26 -18.88 -0.91 17.31
CA ARG A 26 -20.22 -0.94 17.92
C ARG A 26 -20.17 -1.26 19.42
N CYS A 27 -19.28 -2.16 19.83
CA CYS A 27 -19.07 -2.52 21.24
C CYS A 27 -18.63 -1.32 22.09
N LYS A 28 -17.86 -0.37 21.53
CA LYS A 28 -17.51 0.89 22.20
C LYS A 28 -18.73 1.70 22.66
N CYS A 29 -19.88 1.54 22.02
CA CYS A 29 -21.12 2.26 22.37
C CYS A 29 -21.92 1.59 23.50
N VAL A 30 -21.56 0.38 23.93
CA VAL A 30 -22.35 -0.40 24.91
C VAL A 30 -22.16 0.11 26.34
N CYS A 31 -20.91 0.28 26.78
CA CYS A 31 -20.60 0.83 28.11
C CYS A 31 -19.19 1.43 28.18
N LYS A 32 -18.93 2.23 29.24
CA LYS A 32 -17.64 2.89 29.46
C LYS A 32 -16.46 1.91 29.59
N TYR A 33 -16.68 0.75 30.23
CA TYR A 33 -15.64 -0.26 30.38
C TYR A 33 -15.19 -0.80 29.01
N TRP A 34 -16.14 -1.12 28.12
CA TRP A 34 -15.82 -1.62 26.77
C TRP A 34 -15.16 -0.54 25.92
N TYR A 35 -15.65 0.70 26.02
CA TYR A 35 -15.00 1.83 25.37
C TYR A 35 -13.54 1.97 25.78
N ALA A 36 -13.25 1.98 27.09
CA ALA A 36 -11.89 2.13 27.63
C ALA A 36 -10.99 0.95 27.23
N LEU A 37 -11.50 -0.27 27.31
CA LEU A 37 -10.76 -1.48 26.97
C LEU A 37 -10.39 -1.54 25.48
N ILE A 38 -11.36 -1.33 24.58
CA ILE A 38 -11.13 -1.41 23.12
C ILE A 38 -10.29 -0.23 22.63
N SER A 39 -10.33 0.89 23.35
CA SER A 39 -9.50 2.07 23.07
C SER A 39 -8.10 1.98 23.69
N ASN A 40 -7.83 0.96 24.51
CA ASN A 40 -6.53 0.79 25.14
C ASN A 40 -5.48 0.37 24.09
N HIS A 41 -4.31 1.00 24.14
CA HIS A 41 -3.23 0.74 23.19
C HIS A 41 -2.78 -0.73 23.16
N LYS A 42 -2.63 -1.38 24.33
CA LYS A 42 -2.24 -2.78 24.41
C LYS A 42 -3.29 -3.69 23.76
N PHE A 43 -4.58 -3.38 23.95
CA PHE A 43 -5.65 -4.12 23.28
C PHE A 43 -5.56 -3.97 21.76
N ILE A 44 -5.33 -2.75 21.26
CA ILE A 44 -5.18 -2.49 19.82
C ILE A 44 -3.98 -3.26 19.24
N GLU A 45 -2.84 -3.29 19.93
CA GLU A 45 -1.66 -4.06 19.50
C GLU A 45 -1.92 -5.57 19.47
N LEU A 46 -2.56 -6.11 20.52
CA LEU A 46 -2.91 -7.52 20.59
C LEU A 46 -3.92 -7.90 19.49
N HIS A 47 -4.92 -7.05 19.25
CA HIS A 47 -5.92 -7.23 18.19
C HIS A 47 -5.30 -7.18 16.80
N LEU A 48 -4.41 -6.21 16.56
CA LEU A 48 -3.67 -6.09 15.31
C LEU A 48 -2.80 -7.32 15.04
N LYS A 49 -2.07 -7.81 16.06
CA LYS A 49 -1.24 -9.02 15.95
C LYS A 49 -2.10 -10.25 15.64
N TYR A 50 -3.24 -10.38 16.30
CA TYR A 50 -4.19 -11.46 16.02
C TYR A 50 -4.71 -11.39 14.57
N ASN A 51 -5.16 -10.22 14.12
CA ASN A 51 -5.69 -10.05 12.77
C ASN A 51 -4.63 -10.22 11.68
N SER A 52 -3.40 -9.78 11.91
CA SER A 52 -2.30 -9.93 10.93
C SER A 52 -1.95 -11.40 10.67
N SER A 53 -2.30 -12.29 11.61
CA SER A 53 -2.08 -13.73 11.47
C SER A 53 -3.30 -14.47 10.93
N ASN A 54 -4.52 -13.98 11.24
CA ASN A 54 -5.75 -14.75 11.02
C ASN A 54 -6.72 -14.13 10.00
N ASN A 55 -6.74 -12.80 9.89
CA ASN A 55 -7.78 -12.01 9.23
C ASN A 55 -7.21 -11.05 8.18
N VAL A 56 -6.23 -11.51 7.42
CA VAL A 56 -5.65 -10.76 6.29
C VAL A 56 -6.56 -10.90 5.07
N CYS A 57 -6.78 -9.80 4.36
CA CYS A 57 -7.53 -9.73 3.10
C CYS A 57 -6.70 -9.04 2.00
N VAL A 58 -7.21 -9.00 0.77
CA VAL A 58 -6.66 -8.11 -0.26
C VAL A 58 -7.50 -6.85 -0.29
N LEU A 59 -6.87 -5.70 -0.05
CA LEU A 59 -7.47 -4.42 -0.38
C LEU A 59 -7.23 -4.15 -1.87
N LEU A 60 -8.31 -3.87 -2.58
CA LEU A 60 -8.32 -3.62 -4.00
C LEU A 60 -8.91 -2.24 -4.27
N LYS A 61 -8.12 -1.38 -4.90
CA LYS A 61 -8.57 -0.14 -5.50
C LYS A 61 -8.86 -0.37 -6.97
N ARG A 62 -9.99 0.13 -7.46
CA ARG A 62 -10.39 0.08 -8.88
C ARG A 62 -11.11 1.33 -9.29
N CYS A 63 -11.19 1.58 -10.59
CA CYS A 63 -12.05 2.59 -11.18
C CYS A 63 -13.24 1.92 -11.86
N LEU A 64 -14.45 2.43 -11.65
CA LEU A 64 -15.68 2.01 -12.32
C LEU A 64 -16.11 3.05 -13.34
N LEU A 65 -16.76 2.60 -14.41
CA LEU A 65 -17.44 3.48 -15.36
C LEU A 65 -18.93 3.54 -15.00
N THR A 66 -19.44 4.73 -14.71
CA THR A 66 -20.86 4.93 -14.43
C THR A 66 -21.68 4.88 -15.72
N CYS A 67 -23.01 4.76 -15.59
CA CYS A 67 -23.92 4.84 -16.73
C CYS A 67 -23.86 6.18 -17.48
N LEU A 68 -23.31 7.23 -16.84
CA LEU A 68 -23.08 8.55 -17.44
C LEU A 68 -21.71 8.66 -18.13
N GLY A 69 -20.92 7.58 -18.14
CA GLY A 69 -19.55 7.58 -18.66
C GLY A 69 -18.53 8.24 -17.74
N GLU A 70 -18.91 8.54 -16.49
CA GLU A 70 -17.99 9.10 -15.50
C GLU A 70 -17.15 7.99 -14.86
N LYS A 71 -15.92 8.33 -14.48
CA LYS A 71 -15.02 7.43 -13.75
C LYS A 71 -15.17 7.63 -12.25
N GLU A 72 -15.39 6.54 -11.51
CA GLU A 72 -15.48 6.57 -10.04
C GLU A 72 -14.53 5.57 -9.40
N ASN A 73 -13.70 6.02 -8.45
CA ASN A 73 -12.85 5.15 -7.65
C ASN A 73 -13.66 4.39 -6.60
N MET A 74 -13.27 3.15 -6.38
CA MET A 74 -13.86 2.26 -5.39
C MET A 74 -12.77 1.44 -4.70
N LEU A 75 -12.94 1.26 -3.39
CA LEU A 75 -12.15 0.34 -2.58
C LEU A 75 -13.00 -0.89 -2.25
N SER A 76 -12.41 -2.06 -2.37
CA SER A 76 -13.05 -3.35 -2.09
C SER A 76 -12.10 -4.23 -1.29
N LEU A 77 -12.62 -5.04 -0.37
CA LEU A 77 -11.87 -6.11 0.28
C LEU A 77 -12.24 -7.44 -0.36
N VAL A 78 -11.24 -8.18 -0.84
CA VAL A 78 -11.40 -9.58 -1.22
C VAL A 78 -11.19 -10.43 0.03
N CYS A 79 -12.20 -11.22 0.38
CA CYS A 79 -12.23 -11.97 1.63
C CYS A 79 -11.25 -13.15 1.62
N CYS A 80 -10.97 -13.69 2.82
CA CYS A 80 -10.08 -14.84 3.01
C CYS A 80 -10.48 -16.09 2.22
N ASP A 81 -11.77 -16.24 1.90
CA ASP A 81 -12.28 -17.37 1.12
C ASP A 81 -11.96 -17.28 -0.38
N GLY A 82 -11.43 -16.14 -0.85
CA GLY A 82 -11.01 -15.91 -2.23
C GLY A 82 -12.15 -15.73 -3.23
N PHE A 83 -13.42 -15.92 -2.87
CA PHE A 83 -14.53 -15.82 -3.83
C PHE A 83 -15.53 -14.71 -3.50
N SER A 84 -15.52 -14.22 -2.26
CA SER A 84 -16.37 -13.11 -1.86
C SER A 84 -15.58 -11.81 -1.75
N PHE A 85 -16.26 -10.70 -2.00
CA PHE A 85 -15.70 -9.37 -1.81
C PHE A 85 -16.75 -8.43 -1.22
N VAL A 86 -16.28 -7.39 -0.53
CA VAL A 86 -17.11 -6.34 0.05
C VAL A 86 -16.60 -5.00 -0.41
N ASN A 87 -17.48 -4.14 -0.93
CA ASN A 87 -17.13 -2.75 -1.21
C ASN A 87 -17.07 -1.98 0.10
N LEU A 88 -15.98 -1.25 0.31
CA LEU A 88 -15.80 -0.47 1.51
C LEU A 88 -16.59 0.83 1.42
N ASP A 89 -17.34 1.11 2.48
CA ASP A 89 -18.02 2.38 2.72
C ASP A 89 -17.03 3.40 3.31
N VAL A 90 -16.02 3.77 2.50
CA VAL A 90 -15.10 4.87 2.81
C VAL A 90 -15.66 6.13 2.19
N ASP A 91 -15.72 7.21 2.98
CA ASP A 91 -16.02 8.54 2.44
C ASP A 91 -14.87 9.00 1.54
N LEU A 92 -14.96 8.61 0.28
CA LEU A 92 -14.12 9.07 -0.80
C LEU A 92 -14.71 10.31 -1.46
N SER A 93 -15.66 11.05 -0.88
CA SER A 93 -16.37 12.14 -1.59
C SER A 93 -15.44 13.11 -2.33
N LEU A 94 -14.30 13.47 -1.74
CA LEU A 94 -13.26 14.30 -2.36
C LEU A 94 -12.44 13.60 -3.46
N TYR A 95 -12.39 12.27 -3.45
CA TYR A 95 -11.50 11.43 -4.29
C TYR A 95 -12.26 10.49 -5.23
N LYS A 96 -13.59 10.44 -5.11
CA LYS A 96 -14.45 9.47 -5.79
C LYS A 96 -14.35 9.66 -7.29
N LYS A 97 -14.38 10.91 -7.75
CA LYS A 97 -14.28 11.26 -9.16
C LYS A 97 -12.87 11.64 -9.59
N GLU A 98 -11.88 11.56 -8.69
CA GLU A 98 -10.55 12.07 -9.03
C GLU A 98 -9.83 11.14 -9.99
N PRO A 99 -9.32 11.67 -11.12
CA PRO A 99 -8.45 10.91 -11.99
C PRO A 99 -7.17 10.58 -11.23
N CYS A 100 -6.61 9.40 -11.51
CA CYS A 100 -5.32 8.97 -10.97
C CYS A 100 -5.25 8.89 -9.44
N LEU A 101 -6.33 8.49 -8.76
CA LEU A 101 -6.24 8.13 -7.33
C LEU A 101 -5.33 6.90 -7.18
N GLU A 102 -4.25 7.05 -6.45
CA GLU A 102 -3.26 6.01 -6.18
C GLU A 102 -3.45 5.46 -4.77
N LEU A 103 -3.25 4.14 -4.64
CA LEU A 103 -3.17 3.44 -3.37
C LEU A 103 -1.70 3.10 -3.13
N LEU A 104 -1.05 3.82 -2.23
CA LEU A 104 0.39 3.74 -2.04
C LEU A 104 0.80 2.57 -1.15
N GLY A 105 -0.04 2.21 -0.18
CA GLY A 105 0.32 1.18 0.79
C GLY A 105 -0.57 1.20 2.01
N HIS A 106 -0.25 0.34 2.96
CA HIS A 106 -0.86 0.32 4.29
C HIS A 106 0.20 0.20 5.39
N CYS A 107 -0.15 0.67 6.58
CA CYS A 107 0.65 0.65 7.79
C CYS A 107 -0.30 0.36 8.95
N ASP A 108 -0.25 -0.86 9.49
CA ASP A 108 -1.11 -1.31 10.59
C ASP A 108 -2.60 -1.01 10.38
N GLY A 109 -3.11 -1.23 9.17
CA GLY A 109 -4.51 -1.00 8.78
C GLY A 109 -4.87 0.46 8.42
N ILE A 110 -3.97 1.41 8.59
CA ILE A 110 -4.08 2.73 7.95
C ILE A 110 -3.65 2.56 6.49
N ILE A 111 -4.38 3.14 5.55
CA ILE A 111 -4.00 3.20 4.13
C ILE A 111 -3.65 4.62 3.74
N CYS A 112 -2.75 4.76 2.77
CA CYS A 112 -2.36 6.04 2.21
C CYS A 112 -2.82 6.16 0.76
N LEU A 113 -3.58 7.21 0.47
CA LEU A 113 -4.09 7.55 -0.85
C LEU A 113 -3.52 8.89 -1.31
N SER A 114 -3.29 9.03 -2.61
CA SER A 114 -2.87 10.30 -3.23
C SER A 114 -3.61 10.56 -4.53
N ASN A 115 -3.81 11.84 -4.87
CA ASN A 115 -4.41 12.26 -6.13
C ASN A 115 -3.42 13.07 -6.99
N TYR A 116 -3.83 13.43 -8.20
CA TYR A 116 -3.02 14.23 -9.13
C TYR A 116 -2.78 15.68 -8.67
N ARG A 117 -3.45 16.16 -7.60
CA ARG A 117 -3.28 17.50 -7.02
C ARG A 117 -2.27 17.52 -5.88
N ASP A 118 -1.56 16.41 -5.67
CA ASP A 118 -0.63 16.21 -4.55
C ASP A 118 -1.29 16.21 -3.16
N ASP A 119 -2.61 16.04 -3.09
CA ASP A 119 -3.30 15.80 -1.83
C ASP A 119 -3.01 14.36 -1.38
N ILE A 120 -2.63 14.21 -0.11
CA ILE A 120 -2.36 12.91 0.50
C ILE A 120 -3.35 12.69 1.64
N VAL A 121 -3.99 11.53 1.66
CA VAL A 121 -4.95 11.14 2.69
C VAL A 121 -4.53 9.87 3.34
N LEU A 122 -4.50 9.91 4.68
CA LEU A 122 -4.43 8.73 5.52
C LEU A 122 -5.86 8.39 5.96
N CYS A 123 -6.27 7.15 5.77
CA CYS A 123 -7.55 6.70 6.31
C CYS A 123 -7.45 5.28 6.86
N ASN A 124 -8.24 4.99 7.89
CA ASN A 124 -8.49 3.63 8.33
C ASN A 124 -9.93 3.28 7.92
N PRO A 125 -10.12 2.48 6.85
CA PRO A 125 -11.45 2.10 6.39
C PRO A 125 -12.30 1.39 7.44
N ALA A 126 -11.66 0.65 8.35
CA ALA A 126 -12.35 -0.16 9.35
C ALA A 126 -12.93 0.67 10.50
N THR A 127 -12.23 1.76 10.88
CA THR A 127 -12.70 2.71 11.89
C THR A 127 -13.43 3.92 11.29
N ARG A 128 -13.37 4.07 9.96
CA ARG A 128 -13.90 5.21 9.18
C ARG A 128 -13.25 6.54 9.54
N GLU A 129 -12.05 6.50 10.11
CA GLU A 129 -11.28 7.71 10.39
C GLU A 129 -10.46 8.10 9.17
N SER A 130 -10.39 9.40 8.87
CA SER A 130 -9.56 9.95 7.81
C SER A 130 -8.87 11.24 8.25
N MET A 131 -7.76 11.55 7.60
CA MET A 131 -7.00 12.78 7.76
C MET A 131 -6.34 13.14 6.43
N VAL A 132 -6.55 14.38 5.99
CA VAL A 132 -5.80 14.97 4.88
C VAL A 132 -4.49 15.53 5.45
N LEU A 133 -3.37 15.21 4.82
CA LEU A 133 -2.07 15.71 5.25
C LEU A 133 -1.90 17.19 4.91
N PRO A 134 -1.12 17.95 5.71
CA PRO A 134 -0.81 19.33 5.39
C PRO A 134 -0.05 19.45 4.07
N GLN A 135 -0.06 20.64 3.48
CA GLN A 135 0.70 20.94 2.28
C GLN A 135 2.21 20.70 2.48
N SER A 136 2.91 20.49 1.37
CA SER A 136 4.37 20.32 1.33
C SER A 136 5.10 21.43 2.08
N CYS A 137 6.18 21.07 2.77
CA CYS A 137 7.11 22.05 3.35
C CYS A 137 8.14 22.53 2.33
N LEU A 138 8.19 21.92 1.14
CA LEU A 138 9.07 22.34 0.07
C LEU A 138 8.49 23.56 -0.66
N PRO A 139 9.32 24.53 -1.04
CA PRO A 139 8.84 25.73 -1.71
C PRO A 139 8.26 25.37 -3.09
N CYS A 140 7.04 25.88 -3.35
CA CYS A 140 6.38 25.78 -4.66
C CYS A 140 7.12 26.53 -5.78
N TYR A 141 8.05 27.41 -5.42
CA TYR A 141 8.79 28.27 -6.35
C TYR A 141 10.28 28.14 -6.07
N PRO A 142 11.08 27.61 -7.00
CA PRO A 142 12.52 27.67 -6.86
C PRO A 142 13.00 29.11 -7.08
N SER A 143 14.15 29.40 -6.51
CA SER A 143 14.96 30.59 -6.77
C SER A 143 15.43 30.70 -8.24
N ILE A 144 14.94 29.83 -9.13
CA ILE A 144 15.32 29.63 -10.53
C ILE A 144 14.03 29.75 -11.37
N PRO A 145 13.94 30.70 -12.31
CA PRO A 145 12.78 30.83 -13.21
C PRO A 145 12.56 29.55 -14.03
N ASN A 146 11.29 29.25 -14.34
CA ASN A 146 10.85 28.19 -15.29
C ASN A 146 11.00 26.72 -14.82
N LEU A 147 11.16 26.47 -13.51
CA LEU A 147 11.11 25.12 -12.96
C LEU A 147 9.74 24.84 -12.31
N ILE A 148 9.11 23.74 -12.71
CA ILE A 148 7.82 23.28 -12.20
C ILE A 148 8.06 22.12 -11.21
N PRO A 149 7.63 22.24 -9.94
CA PRO A 149 7.66 21.13 -9.00
C PRO A 149 6.60 20.09 -9.36
N GLN A 150 6.95 18.81 -9.29
CA GLN A 150 6.02 17.71 -9.44
C GLN A 150 6.38 16.60 -8.45
N THR A 151 5.37 16.02 -7.80
CA THR A 151 5.56 14.78 -7.05
C THR A 151 5.95 13.67 -8.02
N SER A 152 7.18 13.20 -7.89
CA SER A 152 7.73 12.09 -8.69
C SER A 152 7.56 10.73 -8.03
N ALA A 153 7.45 10.70 -6.70
CA ALA A 153 7.22 9.47 -5.95
C ALA A 153 6.61 9.75 -4.58
N LEU A 154 5.79 8.81 -4.12
CA LEU A 154 5.27 8.74 -2.76
C LEU A 154 5.50 7.34 -2.20
N GLY A 155 5.78 7.26 -0.91
CA GLY A 155 5.90 6.00 -0.19
C GLY A 155 5.31 6.12 1.20
N PHE A 156 4.68 5.03 1.67
CA PHE A 156 4.06 4.97 2.98
C PHE A 156 4.52 3.73 3.73
N GLY A 157 4.95 3.90 4.98
CA GLY A 157 5.50 2.80 5.76
C GLY A 157 5.64 3.12 7.23
N TYR A 158 6.09 2.13 8.00
CA TYR A 158 6.28 2.23 9.45
C TYR A 158 7.72 2.54 9.80
N ASP A 159 7.95 3.53 10.67
CA ASP A 159 9.25 3.75 11.29
C ASP A 159 9.33 2.99 12.61
N GLU A 160 10.07 1.89 12.61
CA GLU A 160 10.29 1.06 13.79
C GLU A 160 10.97 1.79 14.95
N LYS A 161 11.76 2.84 14.68
CA LYS A 161 12.46 3.60 15.73
C LYS A 161 11.54 4.56 16.48
N SER A 162 10.64 5.22 15.75
CA SER A 162 9.68 6.16 16.33
C SER A 162 8.33 5.54 16.66
N HIS A 163 8.08 4.31 16.23
CA HIS A 163 6.80 3.62 16.37
C HIS A 163 5.62 4.34 15.71
N HIS A 164 5.89 5.06 14.62
CA HIS A 164 4.93 5.86 13.89
C HIS A 164 5.03 5.63 12.39
N CYS A 165 3.89 5.69 11.70
CA CYS A 165 3.88 5.66 10.24
C CYS A 165 4.44 6.98 9.68
N LYS A 166 5.12 6.87 8.54
CA LYS A 166 5.69 7.98 7.78
C LYS A 166 5.22 7.94 6.34
N VAL A 167 5.11 9.12 5.74
CA VAL A 167 4.99 9.30 4.30
C VAL A 167 6.25 9.98 3.80
N VAL A 168 6.90 9.42 2.79
CA VAL A 168 8.00 10.06 2.07
C VAL A 168 7.48 10.57 0.73
N ARG A 169 7.86 11.80 0.38
CA ARG A 169 7.54 12.42 -0.92
C ARG A 169 8.82 12.89 -1.58
N ILE A 170 9.01 12.48 -2.84
CA ILE A 170 10.08 12.97 -3.71
C ILE A 170 9.47 13.99 -4.67
N VAL A 171 9.87 15.26 -4.54
CA VAL A 171 9.46 16.34 -5.44
C VAL A 171 10.59 16.61 -6.42
N SER A 172 10.31 16.41 -7.70
CA SER A 172 11.24 16.66 -8.79
C SER A 172 10.90 17.97 -9.48
N TYR A 173 11.93 18.73 -9.85
CA TYR A 173 11.81 20.04 -10.48
C TYR A 173 12.20 19.97 -11.95
N TRP A 174 11.26 20.30 -12.84
CA TRP A 174 11.36 20.12 -14.28
C TRP A 174 11.40 21.46 -15.01
N GLU A 175 12.16 21.55 -16.10
CA GLU A 175 12.07 22.70 -17.01
C GLU A 175 10.75 22.68 -17.79
N GLU A 176 10.05 23.81 -17.80
CA GLU A 176 8.74 23.97 -18.44
C GLU A 176 8.71 23.61 -19.94
N ILE A 177 9.85 23.70 -20.63
CA ILE A 177 9.92 23.58 -22.10
C ILE A 177 10.33 22.16 -22.56
N ASN A 178 10.94 21.35 -21.68
CA ASN A 178 11.52 20.05 -22.03
C ASN A 178 10.93 18.92 -21.16
N GLY A 179 9.67 18.55 -21.40
CA GLY A 179 8.98 17.47 -20.66
C GLY A 179 9.48 16.03 -20.95
N SER A 180 10.68 15.86 -21.52
CA SER A 180 11.25 14.54 -21.87
C SER A 180 12.69 14.32 -21.37
N GLY A 181 13.19 15.20 -20.50
CA GLY A 181 14.52 15.10 -19.88
C GLY A 181 14.55 14.32 -18.56
N LEU A 182 15.69 14.36 -17.86
CA LEU A 182 15.78 14.04 -16.43
C LEU A 182 15.45 15.31 -15.62
N PRO A 183 14.97 15.18 -14.36
CA PRO A 183 14.71 16.35 -13.54
C PRO A 183 16.02 17.09 -13.22
N HIS A 184 15.95 18.41 -13.06
CA HIS A 184 17.12 19.22 -12.70
C HIS A 184 17.58 18.95 -11.27
N LEU A 185 16.61 18.75 -10.39
CA LEU A 185 16.81 18.50 -8.97
C LEU A 185 15.62 17.71 -8.44
N SER A 186 15.89 16.81 -7.49
CA SER A 186 14.86 16.19 -6.65
C SER A 186 15.13 16.54 -5.21
N ARG A 187 14.08 16.94 -4.49
CA ARG A 187 14.08 17.20 -3.05
C ARG A 187 13.16 16.20 -2.37
N VAL A 188 13.44 15.92 -1.11
CA VAL A 188 12.74 14.87 -0.38
C VAL A 188 12.24 15.43 0.93
N GLU A 189 10.99 15.14 1.24
CA GLU A 189 10.39 15.46 2.52
C GLU A 189 9.67 14.24 3.10
N VAL A 190 9.60 14.22 4.41
CA VAL A 190 9.03 13.12 5.18
C VAL A 190 8.00 13.70 6.15
N TYR A 191 6.78 13.19 6.07
CA TYR A 191 5.74 13.42 7.07
C TYR A 191 5.82 12.32 8.11
N SER A 192 5.83 12.67 9.38
CA SER A 192 5.67 11.71 10.47
C SER A 192 4.32 11.90 11.13
N LEU A 193 3.57 10.79 11.27
CA LEU A 193 2.31 10.80 12.01
C LEU A 193 2.51 11.13 13.49
N GLY A 194 3.70 10.84 14.03
CA GLY A 194 4.05 11.14 15.42
C GLY A 194 4.20 12.64 15.70
N THR A 195 4.81 13.38 14.76
CA THR A 195 5.00 14.84 14.89
C THR A 195 3.89 15.65 14.21
N GLY A 196 3.06 15.02 13.38
CA GLY A 196 1.99 15.68 12.64
C GLY A 196 2.48 16.69 11.60
N SER A 197 3.75 16.60 11.16
CA SER A 197 4.40 17.63 10.33
C SER A 197 5.33 17.04 9.29
N TRP A 198 5.51 17.79 8.19
CA TRP A 198 6.53 17.56 7.18
C TRP A 198 7.90 18.08 7.63
N LYS A 199 8.95 17.37 7.23
CA LYS A 199 10.34 17.79 7.36
C LYS A 199 11.06 17.47 6.06
N GLU A 200 11.77 18.45 5.51
CA GLU A 200 12.72 18.20 4.43
C GLU A 200 13.95 17.43 4.95
N ILE A 201 14.39 16.45 4.15
CA ILE A 201 15.64 15.74 4.37
C ILE A 201 16.62 16.04 3.23
N ASN A 202 17.82 16.48 3.61
CA ASN A 202 18.87 16.86 2.65
C ASN A 202 19.62 15.61 2.19
N VAL A 203 18.98 14.81 1.34
CA VAL A 203 19.54 13.58 0.77
C VAL A 203 19.54 13.67 -0.76
N LYS A 204 20.61 13.16 -1.39
CA LYS A 204 20.63 12.99 -2.84
C LYS A 204 19.77 11.78 -3.20
N VAL A 205 18.80 11.96 -4.08
CA VAL A 205 18.06 10.84 -4.68
C VAL A 205 18.97 10.17 -5.73
N PRO A 206 19.32 8.88 -5.59
CA PRO A 206 20.33 8.24 -6.42
C PRO A 206 19.79 7.67 -7.74
N ALA A 207 18.47 7.67 -7.95
CA ALA A 207 17.82 7.19 -9.16
C ALA A 207 16.50 7.93 -9.38
N TYR A 208 16.07 8.02 -10.63
CA TYR A 208 14.82 8.65 -11.00
C TYR A 208 13.67 7.64 -11.02
N VAL A 209 12.62 7.90 -10.24
CA VAL A 209 11.45 7.01 -10.16
C VAL A 209 10.65 7.09 -11.44
N TRP A 210 10.29 5.92 -11.96
CA TRP A 210 9.46 5.75 -13.14
C TRP A 210 8.24 4.89 -12.80
N TYR A 211 7.18 5.05 -13.59
CA TYR A 211 6.01 4.21 -13.49
C TYR A 211 6.28 2.80 -14.01
N SER A 212 5.92 1.79 -13.23
CA SER A 212 5.77 0.41 -13.68
C SER A 212 4.56 -0.23 -12.98
N PRO A 213 3.74 -1.07 -13.65
CA PRO A 213 2.53 -1.59 -13.03
C PRO A 213 2.79 -2.42 -11.77
N CYS A 214 2.07 -2.15 -10.69
CA CYS A 214 2.15 -2.88 -9.42
C CYS A 214 3.59 -3.06 -8.92
N PHE A 215 4.34 -1.96 -8.80
CA PHE A 215 5.75 -2.00 -8.41
C PHE A 215 6.01 -1.32 -7.06
N GLU A 216 5.19 -0.34 -6.70
CA GLU A 216 5.27 0.36 -5.43
C GLU A 216 4.93 -0.59 -4.28
N THR A 217 5.91 -0.90 -3.43
CA THR A 217 5.70 -1.87 -2.34
C THR A 217 6.49 -1.55 -1.09
N TYR A 218 5.84 -1.73 0.07
CA TYR A 218 6.47 -1.62 1.37
C TYR A 218 6.90 -3.00 1.86
N PHE A 219 8.19 -3.17 2.15
CA PHE A 219 8.76 -4.43 2.60
C PHE A 219 9.99 -4.17 3.47
N ASN A 220 10.13 -4.92 4.58
CA ASN A 220 11.32 -4.89 5.44
C ASN A 220 11.78 -3.48 5.85
N GLY A 221 10.85 -2.64 6.33
CA GLY A 221 11.15 -1.28 6.80
C GLY A 221 11.34 -0.24 5.69
N ALA A 222 11.33 -0.64 4.42
CA ALA A 222 11.58 0.23 3.29
C ALA A 222 10.44 0.23 2.27
N PHE A 223 10.22 1.37 1.64
CA PHE A 223 9.34 1.50 0.49
C PHE A 223 10.15 1.42 -0.79
N HIS A 224 9.65 0.72 -1.80
CA HIS A 224 10.36 0.41 -3.04
C HIS A 224 9.62 0.98 -4.24
N TRP A 225 10.36 1.52 -5.19
CA TRP A 225 9.87 2.01 -6.47
C TRP A 225 10.69 1.42 -7.61
N TYR A 226 10.06 1.36 -8.78
CA TYR A 226 10.79 1.17 -10.02
C TYR A 226 11.51 2.47 -10.37
N ALA A 227 12.78 2.38 -10.74
CA ALA A 227 13.57 3.55 -11.03
C ALA A 227 14.63 3.27 -12.09
N ILE A 228 15.21 4.35 -12.62
CA ILE A 228 16.35 4.30 -13.53
C ILE A 228 17.48 5.12 -12.92
N ASP A 229 18.67 4.54 -12.83
CA ASP A 229 19.86 5.21 -12.30
C ASP A 229 20.50 6.20 -13.30
N ASP A 230 21.51 6.95 -12.85
CA ASP A 230 22.26 7.91 -13.68
C ASP A 230 22.92 7.24 -14.91
N ASN A 231 23.18 5.93 -14.87
CA ASN A 231 23.76 5.14 -15.95
C ASN A 231 22.69 4.53 -16.89
N ARG A 232 21.41 4.88 -16.70
CA ARG A 232 20.25 4.36 -17.45
C ARG A 232 19.97 2.88 -17.24
N ASN A 233 20.39 2.30 -16.12
CA ASN A 233 20.01 0.94 -15.75
C ASN A 233 18.66 0.94 -15.03
N GLU A 234 17.83 -0.07 -15.32
CA GLU A 234 16.68 -0.40 -14.48
C GLU A 234 17.17 -0.81 -13.08
N VAL A 235 16.62 -0.18 -12.05
CA VAL A 235 16.94 -0.46 -10.65
C VAL A 235 15.67 -0.42 -9.80
N ILE A 236 15.77 -0.99 -8.60
CA ILE A 236 14.77 -0.79 -7.55
C ILE A 236 15.33 0.28 -6.63
N LEU A 237 14.68 1.44 -6.58
CA LEU A 237 14.98 2.46 -5.58
C LEU A 237 14.22 2.12 -4.31
N SER A 238 14.89 2.13 -3.17
CA SER A 238 14.23 1.93 -1.87
C SER A 238 14.54 3.08 -0.92
N PHE A 239 13.61 3.40 -0.04
CA PHE A 239 13.78 4.37 1.04
C PHE A 239 13.39 3.73 2.37
N HIS A 240 14.34 3.62 3.29
CA HIS A 240 14.11 2.98 4.57
C HIS A 240 13.59 3.99 5.61
N MET A 241 12.42 3.71 6.18
CA MET A 241 11.63 4.67 6.97
C MET A 241 12.29 5.07 8.29
N GLY A 242 13.11 4.20 8.86
CA GLY A 242 13.72 4.43 10.19
C GLY A 242 15.09 5.11 10.19
N ASN A 243 15.87 5.02 9.13
CA ASN A 243 17.13 5.77 8.97
C ASN A 243 17.00 6.92 7.96
N GLU A 244 15.90 6.99 7.20
CA GLU A 244 15.64 8.03 6.21
C GLU A 244 16.70 8.05 5.09
N GLU A 245 17.14 6.85 4.67
CA GLU A 245 18.19 6.66 3.66
C GLU A 245 17.67 5.95 2.42
N PHE A 246 18.21 6.34 1.26
CA PHE A 246 17.97 5.65 -0.01
C PHE A 246 18.97 4.52 -0.23
N GLN A 247 18.50 3.42 -0.79
CA GLN A 247 19.33 2.34 -1.30
C GLN A 247 18.89 1.99 -2.72
N VAL A 248 19.87 1.85 -3.62
CA VAL A 248 19.67 1.33 -4.98
C VAL A 248 19.93 -0.17 -4.98
N ILE A 249 18.95 -0.94 -5.41
CA ILE A 249 19.07 -2.39 -5.54
C ILE A 249 19.06 -2.73 -7.03
N SER A 250 20.08 -3.44 -7.48
CA SER A 250 20.23 -3.82 -8.88
C SER A 250 19.19 -4.88 -9.30
N MET A 251 18.70 -4.74 -10.52
CA MET A 251 17.93 -5.78 -11.20
C MET A 251 18.78 -7.06 -11.43
N PRO A 252 18.13 -8.23 -11.54
CA PRO A 252 18.81 -9.48 -11.83
C PRO A 252 19.69 -9.41 -13.08
N SER A 253 20.88 -10.03 -13.05
CA SER A 253 21.86 -9.98 -14.15
C SER A 253 21.40 -10.64 -15.45
N PHE A 254 20.43 -11.57 -15.38
CA PHE A 254 19.84 -12.20 -16.56
C PHE A 254 18.84 -11.29 -17.29
N LEU A 255 18.43 -10.16 -16.69
CA LEU A 255 17.71 -9.13 -17.41
C LEU A 255 18.73 -8.32 -18.22
N SER A 256 18.82 -8.63 -19.52
CA SER A 256 19.59 -7.83 -20.47
C SER A 256 18.78 -6.62 -20.93
N ILE A 257 19.42 -5.45 -20.99
CA ILE A 257 19.05 -4.21 -21.72
C ILE A 257 17.59 -3.77 -21.55
N TYR A 258 17.40 -2.50 -21.17
CA TYR A 258 16.08 -1.87 -21.09
C TYR A 258 15.21 -2.18 -22.33
N ASP A 259 14.16 -3.00 -22.15
CA ASP A 259 13.20 -3.37 -23.18
C ASP A 259 11.83 -2.79 -22.84
N TYR A 260 11.47 -1.71 -23.55
CA TYR A 260 10.17 -1.01 -23.43
C TYR A 260 8.96 -1.91 -23.71
N SER A 261 9.15 -3.10 -24.30
CA SER A 261 8.07 -4.03 -24.55
C SER A 261 7.70 -4.87 -23.32
N MET A 262 8.59 -4.96 -22.33
CA MET A 262 8.41 -5.81 -21.15
C MET A 262 8.02 -4.97 -19.93
N CYS A 263 6.96 -5.36 -19.24
CA CYS A 263 6.57 -4.79 -17.95
C CYS A 263 7.32 -5.46 -16.80
N ARG A 264 7.35 -4.78 -15.64
CA ARG A 264 7.84 -5.32 -14.37
C ARG A 264 6.81 -5.03 -13.29
N SER A 265 6.56 -6.01 -12.42
CA SER A 265 5.82 -5.79 -11.18
C SER A 265 6.64 -6.31 -10.01
N LEU A 266 6.59 -5.59 -8.89
CA LEU A 266 7.32 -5.92 -7.67
C LEU A 266 6.32 -6.26 -6.58
N LEU A 267 6.26 -7.53 -6.22
CA LEU A 267 5.26 -8.08 -5.31
C LEU A 267 5.96 -8.80 -4.15
N VAL A 268 5.25 -9.02 -3.04
CA VAL A 268 5.75 -9.84 -1.93
C VAL A 268 5.19 -11.24 -2.06
N TRP A 269 6.06 -12.24 -2.09
CA TRP A 269 5.67 -13.65 -2.17
C TRP A 269 6.46 -14.50 -1.18
N ASN A 270 5.76 -15.21 -0.30
CA ASN A 270 6.35 -16.11 0.71
C ASN A 270 7.47 -15.45 1.54
N GLY A 271 7.31 -14.17 1.89
CA GLY A 271 8.27 -13.41 2.69
C GLY A 271 9.48 -12.88 1.91
N TYR A 272 9.47 -12.96 0.59
CA TYR A 272 10.52 -12.41 -0.28
C TYR A 272 9.96 -11.35 -1.22
N ILE A 273 10.82 -10.42 -1.62
CA ILE A 273 10.55 -9.57 -2.79
C ILE A 273 10.59 -10.45 -4.04
N SER A 274 9.54 -10.36 -4.84
CA SER A 274 9.34 -11.07 -6.09
C SER A 274 9.23 -10.08 -7.24
N LEU A 275 10.02 -10.28 -8.28
CA LEU A 275 9.93 -9.56 -9.54
C LEU A 275 9.16 -10.43 -10.55
N VAL A 276 8.09 -9.88 -11.11
CA VAL A 276 7.32 -10.51 -12.19
C VAL A 276 7.59 -9.78 -13.50
N ILE A 277 8.12 -10.49 -14.49
CA ILE A 277 8.48 -9.94 -15.81
C ILE A 277 7.54 -10.54 -16.85
N TYR A 278 6.93 -9.69 -17.69
CA TYR A 278 5.95 -10.13 -18.67
C TYR A 278 5.81 -9.15 -19.84
N PRO A 279 5.34 -9.59 -21.01
CA PRO A 279 5.07 -8.69 -22.13
C PRO A 279 3.99 -7.65 -21.81
N GLY A 280 4.26 -6.37 -22.07
CA GLY A 280 3.27 -5.30 -21.92
C GLY A 280 2.20 -5.29 -23.00
N LYS A 281 2.42 -6.02 -24.10
CA LYS A 281 1.52 -6.14 -25.26
C LYS A 281 1.39 -7.61 -25.67
N GLY A 282 0.35 -7.90 -26.45
CA GLY A 282 0.06 -9.25 -26.94
C GLY A 282 -1.15 -9.88 -26.24
N ILE A 283 -1.78 -10.82 -26.93
CA ILE A 283 -2.99 -11.53 -26.45
C ILE A 283 -2.61 -12.64 -25.46
N GLU A 284 -1.53 -13.36 -25.78
CA GLU A 284 -0.96 -14.41 -24.94
C GLU A 284 0.27 -13.86 -24.24
N LYS A 285 0.29 -13.97 -22.91
CA LYS A 285 1.40 -13.49 -22.08
C LYS A 285 1.95 -14.62 -21.23
N THR A 286 3.27 -14.62 -21.10
CA THR A 286 3.99 -15.44 -20.12
C THR A 286 4.49 -14.52 -19.01
N PHE A 287 4.53 -15.04 -17.79
CA PHE A 287 4.94 -14.29 -16.60
C PHE A 287 6.10 -15.03 -15.95
N GLU A 288 7.28 -14.44 -15.99
CA GLU A 288 8.46 -14.97 -15.32
C GLU A 288 8.53 -14.43 -13.90
N ILE A 289 8.62 -15.32 -12.92
CA ILE A 289 8.63 -14.97 -11.51
C ILE A 289 10.01 -15.28 -10.93
N CYS A 290 10.66 -14.24 -10.42
CA CYS A 290 11.96 -14.30 -9.78
C CYS A 290 11.86 -13.76 -8.36
N VAL A 291 12.61 -14.33 -7.42
CA VAL A 291 12.63 -13.85 -6.03
C VAL A 291 14.04 -13.49 -5.61
N MET A 292 14.13 -12.46 -4.78
CA MET A 292 15.38 -12.03 -4.14
C MET A 292 15.54 -12.80 -2.83
N LYS A 293 16.41 -13.81 -2.82
CA LYS A 293 16.59 -14.70 -1.65
C LYS A 293 17.28 -14.01 -0.48
N GLU A 294 18.17 -13.09 -0.78
CA GLU A 294 18.86 -12.25 0.20
C GLU A 294 18.58 -10.79 -0.13
N TYR A 295 17.92 -10.09 0.80
CA TYR A 295 17.47 -8.72 0.58
C TYR A 295 18.64 -7.78 0.20
N GLY A 296 18.47 -7.04 -0.90
CA GLY A 296 19.47 -6.12 -1.44
C GLY A 296 20.63 -6.77 -2.20
N VAL A 297 20.74 -8.10 -2.25
CA VAL A 297 21.86 -8.81 -2.89
C VAL A 297 21.51 -9.23 -4.31
N ARG A 298 22.19 -8.65 -5.30
CA ARG A 298 21.94 -8.88 -6.73
C ARG A 298 22.09 -10.35 -7.14
N GLU A 299 23.09 -11.03 -6.62
CA GLU A 299 23.41 -12.42 -6.95
C GLU A 299 22.39 -13.41 -6.37
N SER A 300 21.54 -12.97 -5.45
CA SER A 300 20.53 -13.81 -4.79
C SER A 300 19.24 -13.96 -5.60
N TRP A 301 19.07 -13.17 -6.67
CA TRP A 301 17.91 -13.26 -7.54
C TRP A 301 17.85 -14.65 -8.21
N THR A 302 16.78 -15.38 -7.93
CA THR A 302 16.56 -16.72 -8.45
C THR A 302 15.24 -16.77 -9.19
N LYS A 303 15.26 -17.22 -10.45
CA LYS A 303 14.04 -17.54 -11.20
C LYS A 303 13.37 -18.75 -10.55
N ILE A 304 12.13 -18.60 -10.12
CA ILE A 304 11.38 -19.67 -9.44
C ILE A 304 10.54 -20.45 -10.44
N LEU A 305 9.75 -19.75 -11.27
CA LEU A 305 8.87 -20.39 -12.24
C LEU A 305 8.47 -19.43 -13.36
N THR A 306 7.87 -19.98 -14.40
CA THR A 306 7.21 -19.23 -15.48
C THR A 306 5.76 -19.71 -15.57
N ILE A 307 4.83 -18.76 -15.63
CA ILE A 307 3.39 -19.00 -15.83
C ILE A 307 3.05 -18.72 -17.30
N GLY A 308 2.11 -19.49 -17.85
CA GLY A 308 1.51 -19.25 -19.14
C GLY A 308 2.00 -20.18 -20.26
N PRO A 309 1.68 -19.85 -21.52
CA PRO A 309 0.99 -18.64 -21.95
C PRO A 309 -0.44 -18.56 -21.40
N LEU A 310 -0.81 -17.41 -20.85
CA LEU A 310 -2.18 -17.12 -20.44
C LEU A 310 -2.80 -16.18 -21.48
N THR A 311 -3.98 -16.56 -21.98
CA THR A 311 -4.84 -15.64 -22.73
C THR A 311 -5.66 -14.81 -21.74
N ARG A 312 -5.96 -13.56 -22.10
CA ARG A 312 -6.86 -12.66 -21.34
C ARG A 312 -6.31 -12.08 -20.04
N VAL A 313 -5.01 -12.20 -19.76
CA VAL A 313 -4.40 -11.56 -18.57
C VAL A 313 -3.57 -10.37 -19.00
N GLU A 314 -3.75 -9.23 -18.34
CA GLU A 314 -3.01 -7.99 -18.61
C GLU A 314 -1.79 -7.84 -17.70
N MET A 315 -1.95 -8.00 -16.38
CA MET A 315 -0.89 -7.83 -15.39
C MET A 315 -1.18 -8.59 -14.08
N PRO A 316 -0.14 -8.95 -13.30
CA PRO A 316 -0.33 -9.45 -11.94
C PRO A 316 -0.71 -8.30 -11.00
N LEU A 317 -1.49 -8.61 -9.97
CA LEU A 317 -1.91 -7.64 -8.95
C LEU A 317 -1.25 -7.94 -7.61
N VAL A 318 -1.42 -9.16 -7.08
CA VAL A 318 -0.84 -9.54 -5.78
C VAL A 318 -0.74 -11.07 -5.65
N PHE A 319 0.30 -11.55 -4.97
CA PHE A 319 0.34 -12.92 -4.49
C PHE A 319 -0.54 -13.08 -3.27
N TRP A 320 -1.39 -14.10 -3.30
CA TRP A 320 -2.34 -14.41 -2.24
C TRP A 320 -2.10 -15.81 -1.69
N LYS A 321 -2.85 -16.16 -0.65
CA LYS A 321 -2.76 -17.44 0.08
C LYS A 321 -2.73 -18.63 -0.89
N ASN A 322 -2.16 -19.75 -0.42
CA ASN A 322 -2.13 -21.03 -1.16
C ASN A 322 -1.41 -20.99 -2.52
N ASP A 323 -0.42 -20.10 -2.68
CA ASP A 323 0.29 -19.91 -3.95
C ASP A 323 -0.66 -19.48 -5.07
N GLU A 324 -1.63 -18.62 -4.75
CA GLU A 324 -2.55 -18.02 -5.70
C GLU A 324 -2.07 -16.62 -6.10
N ILE A 325 -2.47 -16.18 -7.28
CA ILE A 325 -2.14 -14.85 -7.79
C ILE A 325 -3.43 -14.21 -8.27
N LEU A 326 -3.75 -13.04 -7.73
CA LEU A 326 -4.77 -12.19 -8.34
C LEU A 326 -4.12 -11.47 -9.50
N MET A 327 -4.80 -11.48 -10.63
CA MET A 327 -4.37 -10.83 -11.86
C MET A 327 -5.50 -9.99 -12.42
N GLU A 328 -5.16 -8.95 -13.16
CA GLU A 328 -6.11 -8.19 -13.96
C GLU A 328 -6.25 -8.85 -15.33
N GLY A 329 -7.49 -9.09 -15.73
CA GLY A 329 -7.87 -9.54 -17.06
C GLY A 329 -7.87 -8.41 -18.08
N SER A 330 -7.67 -8.74 -19.36
CA SER A 330 -7.61 -7.77 -20.46
C SER A 330 -8.91 -6.99 -20.69
N ASP A 331 -10.03 -7.49 -20.17
CA ASP A 331 -11.35 -6.87 -20.20
C ASP A 331 -11.68 -6.04 -18.95
N GLY A 332 -10.74 -5.93 -18.00
CA GLY A 332 -10.92 -5.22 -16.74
C GLY A 332 -11.61 -6.06 -15.66
N GLN A 333 -11.73 -7.37 -15.84
CA GLN A 333 -12.14 -8.30 -14.79
C GLN A 333 -10.94 -8.74 -13.93
N VAL A 334 -11.15 -9.05 -12.65
CA VAL A 334 -10.12 -9.71 -11.83
C VAL A 334 -10.21 -11.22 -11.98
N VAL A 335 -9.08 -11.89 -12.12
CA VAL A 335 -8.98 -13.35 -12.18
C VAL A 335 -8.02 -13.89 -11.13
N PHE A 336 -8.31 -15.07 -10.61
CA PHE A 336 -7.40 -15.86 -9.80
C PHE A 336 -6.64 -16.85 -10.68
N TYR A 337 -5.34 -16.95 -10.48
CA TYR A 337 -4.51 -18.02 -11.00
C TYR A 337 -3.92 -18.85 -9.86
N ASN A 338 -4.21 -20.15 -9.83
CA ASN A 338 -3.62 -21.05 -8.84
C ASN A 338 -2.32 -21.66 -9.39
N LEU A 339 -1.19 -21.46 -8.71
CA LEU A 339 0.12 -21.95 -9.19
C LEU A 339 0.23 -23.47 -9.22
N LYS A 340 -0.54 -24.19 -8.40
CA LYS A 340 -0.49 -25.67 -8.29
C LYS A 340 -1.35 -26.33 -9.36
N ASP A 341 -2.61 -25.91 -9.44
CA ASP A 341 -3.59 -26.50 -10.34
C ASP A 341 -3.49 -25.91 -11.76
N LYS A 342 -2.83 -24.76 -11.90
CA LYS A 342 -2.66 -24.01 -13.17
C LYS A 342 -3.99 -23.60 -13.80
N GLU A 343 -5.00 -23.38 -12.97
CA GLU A 343 -6.33 -22.96 -13.39
C GLU A 343 -6.53 -21.45 -13.19
N LEU A 344 -7.24 -20.84 -14.16
CA LEU A 344 -7.79 -19.51 -14.05
C LEU A 344 -9.24 -19.57 -13.57
N LYS A 345 -9.58 -18.71 -12.60
CA LYS A 345 -10.94 -18.57 -12.07
C LYS A 345 -11.34 -17.12 -12.08
N ASP A 346 -12.48 -16.82 -12.68
CA ASP A 346 -12.99 -15.46 -12.78
C ASP A 346 -13.58 -15.00 -11.45
N LEU A 347 -13.30 -13.74 -11.07
CA LEU A 347 -14.00 -13.08 -9.98
C LEU A 347 -15.06 -12.11 -10.51
N PRO A 348 -16.18 -11.95 -9.81
CA PRO A 348 -17.19 -10.95 -10.13
C PRO A 348 -16.75 -9.52 -9.74
N ILE A 349 -15.47 -9.19 -9.95
CA ILE A 349 -14.88 -7.88 -9.67
C ILE A 349 -14.42 -7.30 -11.01
N TYR A 350 -15.04 -6.19 -11.39
CA TYR A 350 -14.78 -5.49 -12.66
C TYR A 350 -14.33 -4.06 -12.40
N GLY A 351 -13.58 -3.50 -13.33
CA GLY A 351 -13.12 -2.12 -13.31
C GLY A 351 -12.66 -1.69 -14.70
N VAL A 352 -12.27 -0.43 -14.81
CA VAL A 352 -11.62 0.10 -16.02
C VAL A 352 -10.25 -0.60 -16.15
N PRO A 353 -9.88 -1.12 -17.34
CA PRO A 353 -8.58 -1.72 -17.54
C PRO A 353 -7.42 -0.81 -17.11
N LYS A 354 -6.40 -1.38 -16.45
CA LYS A 354 -5.21 -0.72 -15.88
C LYS A 354 -5.50 0.25 -14.75
N SER A 355 -6.68 0.18 -14.14
CA SER A 355 -7.06 1.05 -13.01
C SER A 355 -6.89 0.42 -11.64
N PHE A 356 -6.51 -0.87 -11.61
CA PHE A 356 -6.41 -1.67 -10.41
C PHE A 356 -5.11 -1.38 -9.66
N SER A 357 -5.20 -1.37 -8.33
CA SER A 357 -4.06 -1.45 -7.43
C SER A 357 -4.48 -2.33 -6.25
N THR A 358 -3.58 -3.16 -5.75
CA THR A 358 -3.88 -4.09 -4.67
C THR A 358 -2.77 -4.16 -3.65
N LEU A 359 -3.14 -4.42 -2.40
CA LEU A 359 -2.19 -4.74 -1.34
C LEU A 359 -2.78 -5.79 -0.41
N VAL A 360 -1.89 -6.59 0.19
CA VAL A 360 -2.22 -7.45 1.32
C VAL A 360 -2.52 -6.54 2.51
N TYR A 361 -3.73 -6.63 3.06
CA TYR A 361 -4.29 -5.68 4.02
C TYR A 361 -4.81 -6.37 5.27
N VAL A 362 -4.81 -5.64 6.38
CA VAL A 362 -5.39 -6.08 7.64
C VAL A 362 -6.25 -4.96 8.24
N ASN A 363 -7.46 -5.30 8.68
CA ASN A 363 -8.30 -4.36 9.43
C ASN A 363 -7.73 -4.16 10.84
N SER A 364 -7.65 -2.91 11.29
CA SER A 364 -7.13 -2.57 12.61
C SER A 364 -7.97 -1.50 13.32
N LEU A 365 -7.75 -1.37 14.61
CA LEU A 365 -8.27 -0.29 15.46
C LEU A 365 -7.32 0.93 15.54
N VAL A 366 -6.24 0.95 14.75
CA VAL A 366 -5.23 2.01 14.81
C VAL A 366 -5.83 3.34 14.31
N SER A 367 -5.67 4.39 15.10
CA SER A 367 -6.21 5.71 14.76
C SER A 367 -5.28 6.50 13.85
N VAL A 368 -5.87 7.20 12.87
CA VAL A 368 -5.14 8.13 12.00
C VAL A 368 -4.86 9.48 12.67
N LYS A 369 -5.45 9.77 13.84
CA LYS A 369 -5.28 11.05 14.54
C LYS A 369 -4.08 11.08 15.49
N GLY A 370 -3.27 10.03 15.47
CA GLY A 370 -2.11 9.86 16.35
C GLY A 370 -2.50 9.58 17.81
N ARG A 371 -1.50 9.20 18.62
CA ARG A 371 -1.68 8.82 20.03
C ARG A 371 -2.09 9.99 20.94
N ASN A 372 -1.95 11.23 20.47
CA ASN A 372 -2.04 12.43 21.32
C ASN A 372 -3.47 12.89 21.66
N GLN A 373 -4.52 12.38 21.00
CA GLN A 373 -5.91 12.75 21.35
C GLN A 373 -6.59 11.78 22.32
N MET A 374 -6.03 10.59 22.57
CA MET A 374 -6.66 9.62 23.48
C MET A 374 -6.34 9.88 24.96
N LEU A 375 -5.31 10.69 25.25
CA LEU A 375 -4.92 11.04 26.63
C LEU A 375 -5.84 12.08 27.26
N ASP A 376 -6.60 12.84 26.49
CA ASP A 376 -7.53 13.86 27.03
C ASP A 376 -8.90 13.29 27.46
N GLN A 377 -9.15 11.99 27.27
CA GLN A 377 -10.41 11.34 27.69
C GLN A 377 -10.26 10.00 28.42
N ALA A 378 -9.04 9.47 28.56
CA ALA A 378 -8.79 8.29 29.36
C ALA A 378 -8.15 8.70 30.68
N ASP A 379 -8.99 8.89 31.71
CA ASP A 379 -8.53 8.75 33.10
C ASP A 379 -7.68 7.47 33.19
N ASN A 380 -6.47 7.63 33.75
CA ASN A 380 -5.52 6.58 34.07
C ASN A 380 -6.20 5.43 34.84
N THR A 381 -6.80 4.51 34.09
CA THR A 381 -7.15 3.19 34.55
C THR A 381 -6.06 2.28 34.05
N ASP A 382 -5.02 2.17 34.89
CA ASP A 382 -4.00 1.17 34.74
C ASP A 382 -4.70 -0.18 34.92
N PHE A 383 -5.12 -0.77 33.79
CA PHE A 383 -5.52 -2.17 33.77
C PHE A 383 -4.22 -2.94 33.98
N GLY A 384 -3.87 -3.18 35.24
CA GLY A 384 -2.80 -4.08 35.62
C GLY A 384 -3.08 -5.42 34.95
N TRP A 385 -2.21 -5.76 34.00
CA TRP A 385 -2.18 -7.01 33.25
C TRP A 385 -1.12 -7.90 33.86
#